data_AF-A0A7Y0PVI3-F1
#
_entry.id   AF-A0A7Y0PVI3-F1
#
_cell.length_a   1.000
_cell.length_b   1.000
_cell.length_c   1.000
_cell.angle_alpha   90.00
_cell.angle_beta   90.00
_cell.angle_gamma   90.00
#
_symmetry.space_group_name_H-M   'P 1'
#
loop_
_entity.id
_entity.type
_entity.pdbx_description
1 polymer ?
#
loop_
_entity_poly.entity_id
_entity_poly.type
_entity_poly.pdbx_seq_one_letter_code
_entity_poly.pdbx_strand_id
1 'polypeptide(L)'
;MARPSPLIWLALLLILLLPTAAGRILLDLAGGLMLVALVLPFMLAGFGWLGWRVLQSRMVTCQACGVRTFGSSGQCPVCGAGLSDTSELGDFKDDGGISTPASAATIDITAEDAGSEG
;
A
#
# COMPACT_ATOMS: atom_id res chain seq x y z
N MET A 1 30.14 -59.83 4.56
CA MET A 1 30.92 -58.58 4.39
C MET A 1 29.99 -57.39 4.61
N ALA A 2 30.14 -56.66 5.71
CA ALA A 2 29.34 -55.47 5.99
C ALA A 2 29.78 -54.36 5.04
N ARG A 3 28.85 -53.87 4.21
CA ARG A 3 29.10 -52.74 3.31
C ARG A 3 28.98 -51.49 4.16
N PRO A 4 30.05 -50.70 4.37
CA PRO A 4 29.92 -49.49 5.16
C PRO A 4 28.91 -48.57 4.47
N SER A 5 27.98 -48.05 5.25
CA SER A 5 26.96 -47.12 4.76
C SER A 5 27.63 -45.89 4.15
N PRO A 6 27.15 -45.38 2.99
CA PRO A 6 27.72 -44.19 2.36
C PRO A 6 27.66 -42.95 3.28
N LEU A 7 26.72 -42.90 4.21
CA LEU A 7 26.62 -41.86 5.23
C LEU A 7 27.83 -41.84 6.17
N ILE A 8 28.39 -43.01 6.49
CA ILE A 8 29.57 -43.13 7.37
C ILE A 8 30.79 -42.54 6.66
N TRP A 9 30.93 -42.79 5.35
CA TRP A 9 32.00 -42.21 4.54
C TRP A 9 31.87 -40.69 4.40
N LEU A 10 30.65 -40.19 4.18
CA LEU A 10 30.40 -38.75 4.08
C LEU A 10 30.67 -38.04 5.40
N ALA A 11 30.25 -38.61 6.53
CA ALA A 11 30.54 -38.09 7.86
C ALA A 11 32.05 -38.09 8.17
N LEU A 12 32.78 -39.15 7.81
CA LEU A 12 34.23 -39.25 8.00
C LEU A 12 34.98 -38.19 7.18
N LEU A 13 34.57 -38.00 5.92
CA LEU A 13 35.13 -36.99 5.03
C LEU A 13 34.86 -35.57 5.56
N LEU A 14 33.67 -35.32 6.08
CA LEU A 14 33.31 -34.04 6.69
C LEU A 14 34.15 -33.75 7.94
N ILE A 15 34.35 -34.75 8.80
CA ILE A 15 35.21 -34.66 9.99
C ILE A 15 36.68 -34.44 9.63
N LEU A 16 37.15 -35.02 8.51
CA LEU A 16 38.52 -34.83 8.04
C LEU A 16 38.71 -33.47 7.34
N LEU A 17 37.67 -32.93 6.69
CA LEU A 17 37.69 -31.57 6.11
C LEU A 17 37.57 -30.48 7.17
N LEU A 18 36.82 -30.70 8.26
CA LEU A 18 36.64 -29.74 9.35
C LEU A 18 37.94 -29.10 9.91
N PRO A 19 39.04 -29.85 10.13
CA PRO A 19 40.32 -29.28 10.57
C PRO A 19 41.12 -28.59 9.45
N THR A 20 40.70 -28.69 8.19
CA THR A 20 41.40 -28.05 7.05
C THR A 20 40.89 -26.63 6.81
N ALA A 21 41.77 -25.75 6.31
CA ALA A 21 41.41 -24.37 5.96
C ALA A 21 40.24 -24.30 4.96
N ALA A 22 40.19 -25.25 4.02
CA ALA A 22 39.09 -25.36 3.06
C ALA A 22 37.74 -25.68 3.73
N GLY A 23 37.74 -26.55 4.75
CA GLY A 23 36.54 -26.84 5.52
C GLY A 23 35.99 -25.61 6.23
N ARG A 24 36.86 -24.83 6.91
CA ARG A 24 36.48 -23.57 7.56
C ARG A 24 35.82 -22.59 6.59
N ILE A 25 36.41 -22.38 5.41
CA ILE A 25 35.85 -21.49 4.38
C ILE A 25 34.46 -21.96 3.94
N LEU A 26 34.27 -23.26 3.75
CA LEU A 26 32.98 -23.82 3.33
C LEU A 26 31.92 -23.66 4.43
N LEU A 27 32.30 -23.87 5.69
CA LEU A 27 31.42 -23.66 6.85
C LEU A 27 31.09 -22.17 7.05
N ASP A 28 32.05 -21.26 6.85
CA ASP A 28 31.81 -19.81 6.95
C ASP A 28 30.90 -19.31 5.82
N LEU A 29 31.05 -19.81 4.59
CA LEU A 29 30.13 -19.51 3.50
C LEU A 29 28.72 -20.05 3.78
N ALA A 30 28.60 -21.31 4.20
CA ALA A 30 27.32 -21.93 4.49
C ALA A 30 26.62 -21.25 5.68
N GLY A 31 27.38 -20.94 6.73
CA GLY A 31 26.92 -20.22 7.91
C GLY A 31 26.52 -18.78 7.56
N GLY A 32 27.34 -18.07 6.80
CA GLY A 32 27.03 -16.73 6.31
C GLY A 32 25.79 -16.69 5.43
N LEU A 33 25.64 -17.64 4.51
CA LEU A 33 24.46 -17.76 3.66
C LEU A 33 23.20 -18.07 4.47
N MET A 34 23.27 -18.97 5.46
CA MET A 34 22.16 -19.24 6.38
C MET A 34 21.79 -18.00 7.20
N LEU A 35 22.77 -17.25 7.70
CA LEU A 35 22.53 -16.01 8.41
C LEU A 35 21.87 -14.97 7.51
N VAL A 36 22.35 -14.78 6.28
CA VAL A 36 21.72 -13.87 5.31
C VAL A 36 20.29 -14.32 4.99
N ALA A 37 20.08 -15.62 4.75
CA ALA A 37 18.76 -16.18 4.47
C ALA A 37 17.78 -15.98 5.64
N LEU A 38 18.27 -15.92 6.89
CA LEU A 38 17.47 -15.63 8.06
C LEU A 38 17.25 -14.13 8.28
N VAL A 39 18.30 -13.31 8.17
CA VAL A 39 18.26 -11.88 8.48
C VAL A 39 17.54 -11.09 7.38
N LEU A 40 17.74 -11.46 6.11
CA LEU A 40 17.14 -10.78 4.98
C LEU A 40 15.60 -10.71 5.04
N PRO A 41 14.86 -11.81 5.24
CA PRO A 41 13.40 -11.74 5.35
C PRO A 41 12.95 -10.94 6.58
N PHE A 42 13.69 -11.01 7.70
CA PHE A 42 13.40 -10.20 8.88
C PHE A 42 13.59 -8.70 8.61
N MET A 43 14.67 -8.31 7.91
CA MET A 43 14.86 -6.93 7.46
C MET A 43 13.74 -6.52 6.51
N LEU A 44 13.45 -7.29 5.46
CA LEU A 44 12.40 -6.96 4.50
C LEU A 44 11.03 -6.82 5.18
N ALA A 45 10.71 -7.69 6.14
CA ALA A 45 9.50 -7.59 6.93
C ALA A 45 9.49 -6.32 7.78
N GLY A 46 10.59 -6.00 8.47
CA GLY A 46 10.72 -4.80 9.30
C GLY A 46 10.59 -3.51 8.49
N PHE A 47 11.39 -3.37 7.42
CA PHE A 47 11.34 -2.22 6.52
C PHE A 47 10.02 -2.14 5.76
N GLY A 48 9.47 -3.27 5.32
CA GLY A 48 8.17 -3.34 4.66
C GLY A 48 7.04 -2.89 5.58
N TRP A 49 7.05 -3.33 6.83
CA TRP A 49 6.09 -2.90 7.85
C TRP A 49 6.17 -1.40 8.13
N LEU A 50 7.40 -0.90 8.31
CA LEU A 50 7.63 0.52 8.59
C LEU A 50 7.21 1.39 7.40
N GLY A 51 7.57 0.99 6.18
CA GLY A 51 7.16 1.63 4.94
C GLY A 51 5.65 1.60 4.74
N TRP A 52 4.99 0.46 5.02
CA TRP A 52 3.54 0.33 4.94
C TRP A 52 2.82 1.27 5.91
N ARG A 53 3.33 1.39 7.14
CA ARG A 53 2.76 2.28 8.16
C ARG A 53 2.90 3.76 7.77
N VAL A 54 4.04 4.14 7.21
CA VAL A 54 4.25 5.48 6.65
C VAL A 54 3.31 5.72 5.47
N LEU A 55 3.17 4.75 4.56
CA LEU A 55 2.26 4.85 3.43
C LEU A 55 0.82 5.03 3.90
N GLN A 56 0.38 4.23 4.87
CA GLN A 56 -0.94 4.35 5.49
C GLN A 56 -1.19 5.71 6.14
N SER A 57 -0.20 6.29 6.81
CA SER A 57 -0.33 7.62 7.43
C SER A 57 -0.51 8.75 6.42
N ARG A 58 -0.10 8.54 5.15
CA ARG A 58 -0.15 9.52 4.07
C ARG A 58 -1.38 9.34 3.17
N MET A 59 -2.16 8.28 3.36
CA MET A 59 -3.37 8.03 2.58
C MET A 59 -4.53 8.86 3.12
N VAL A 60 -5.18 9.63 2.25
CA VAL A 60 -6.36 10.43 2.56
C VAL A 60 -7.58 9.79 1.91
N THR A 61 -8.71 9.76 2.62
CA THR A 61 -9.99 9.25 2.09
C THR A 61 -10.84 10.42 1.60
N CYS A 62 -11.29 10.37 0.35
CA CYS A 62 -12.20 11.39 -0.17
C CYS A 62 -13.59 11.21 0.46
N GLN A 63 -14.15 12.24 1.08
CA GLN A 63 -15.49 12.19 1.68
C GLN A 63 -16.63 12.16 0.65
N ALA A 64 -16.39 12.63 -0.58
CA ALA A 64 -17.41 12.67 -1.62
C ALA A 64 -17.65 11.31 -2.31
N CYS A 65 -16.59 10.50 -2.49
CA CYS A 65 -16.69 9.22 -3.23
C CYS A 65 -16.04 8.01 -2.53
N GLY A 66 -15.42 8.19 -1.36
CA GLY A 66 -14.86 7.09 -0.56
C GLY A 66 -13.51 6.54 -1.05
N VAL A 67 -12.95 7.05 -2.14
CA VAL A 67 -11.66 6.59 -2.67
C VAL A 67 -10.51 6.95 -1.72
N ARG A 68 -9.55 6.02 -1.54
CA ARG A 68 -8.26 6.31 -0.88
C ARG A 68 -7.27 6.78 -1.92
N THR A 69 -6.72 7.98 -1.74
CA THR A 69 -5.71 8.53 -2.64
C THR A 69 -4.56 9.15 -1.85
N PHE A 70 -3.42 9.30 -2.49
CA PHE A 70 -2.30 10.05 -1.96
C PHE A 70 -2.62 11.53 -2.18
N GLY A 71 -2.68 12.34 -1.10
CA GLY A 71 -3.13 13.74 -1.11
C GLY A 71 -2.27 14.74 -1.91
N SER A 72 -1.50 14.28 -2.88
CA SER A 72 -0.52 15.08 -3.64
C SER A 72 -1.12 16.20 -4.50
N SER A 73 -2.37 16.07 -4.94
CA SER A 73 -3.00 17.02 -5.85
C SER A 73 -4.01 17.95 -5.20
N GLY A 74 -4.42 17.75 -3.94
CA GLY A 74 -5.49 18.54 -3.30
C GLY A 74 -6.90 18.36 -3.92
N GLN A 75 -7.04 17.66 -5.05
CA GLN A 75 -8.31 17.28 -5.67
C GLN A 75 -8.37 15.77 -5.93
N CYS A 76 -9.55 15.19 -5.80
CA CYS A 76 -9.79 13.77 -5.99
C CYS A 76 -9.68 13.39 -7.48
N PRO A 77 -8.83 12.43 -7.86
CA PRO A 77 -8.66 12.05 -9.27
C PRO A 77 -9.89 11.33 -9.86
N VAL A 78 -10.84 10.90 -9.01
CA VAL A 78 -12.04 10.17 -9.44
C VAL A 78 -13.25 11.09 -9.59
N CYS A 79 -13.50 11.98 -8.63
CA CYS A 79 -14.69 12.83 -8.61
C CYS A 79 -14.41 14.34 -8.69
N GLY A 80 -13.15 14.77 -8.70
CA GLY A 80 -12.76 16.18 -8.74
C GLY A 80 -12.98 16.97 -7.43
N ALA A 81 -13.61 16.37 -6.41
CA ALA A 81 -13.84 17.02 -5.13
C ALA A 81 -12.51 17.35 -4.41
N GLY A 82 -12.45 18.49 -3.72
CA GLY A 82 -11.29 18.87 -2.90
C GLY A 82 -10.99 17.82 -1.83
N LEU A 83 -9.72 17.44 -1.69
CA LEU A 83 -9.24 16.64 -0.57
C LEU A 83 -8.98 17.59 0.59
N SER A 84 -9.94 17.70 1.51
CA SER A 84 -9.76 18.47 2.74
C SER A 84 -8.68 17.81 3.60
N ASP A 85 -7.45 18.32 3.53
CA ASP A 85 -6.48 18.11 4.60
C ASP A 85 -7.12 18.66 5.88
N THR A 86 -7.15 17.84 6.93
CA THR A 86 -7.50 18.28 8.29
C THR A 86 -6.39 19.19 8.81
N SER A 87 -6.25 20.37 8.21
CA SER A 87 -5.38 21.47 8.63
C SER A 87 -5.82 22.80 8.05
N GLU A 88 -7.00 22.95 7.44
CA GLU A 88 -7.65 24.26 7.31
C GLU A 88 -9.15 24.11 7.62
N LEU A 89 -9.50 24.38 8.89
CA LEU A 89 -10.77 25.02 9.20
C LEU A 89 -10.75 26.37 8.46
N GLY A 90 -11.22 26.38 7.23
CA GLY A 90 -11.17 27.54 6.35
C GLY A 90 -12.28 27.46 5.32
N ASP A 91 -13.46 27.95 5.72
CA ASP A 91 -14.44 28.58 4.85
C ASP A 91 -15.01 27.73 3.70
N PHE A 92 -15.83 26.73 4.04
CA PHE A 92 -17.08 26.57 3.30
C PHE A 92 -18.16 27.35 4.03
N LYS A 93 -18.20 28.67 3.79
CA LYS A 93 -19.45 29.41 3.86
C LYS A 93 -20.30 28.96 2.68
N ASP A 94 -20.85 27.74 2.78
CA ASP A 94 -22.07 27.40 2.05
C ASP A 94 -23.16 28.22 2.73
N ASP A 95 -23.47 29.36 2.13
CA ASP A 95 -24.58 30.22 2.50
C ASP A 95 -25.87 29.42 2.41
N GLY A 96 -26.23 28.75 3.51
CA GLY A 96 -27.58 28.34 3.88
C GLY A 96 -28.47 27.98 2.71
N GLY A 97 -27.97 27.14 1.80
CA GLY A 97 -28.74 26.61 0.69
C GLY A 97 -29.75 25.66 1.30
N ILE A 98 -30.92 26.19 1.66
CA ILE A 98 -32.09 25.42 2.06
C ILE A 98 -32.21 24.33 1.02
N SER A 99 -31.83 23.10 1.41
CA SER A 99 -31.94 21.92 0.58
C SER A 99 -33.42 21.60 0.51
N THR A 100 -34.15 22.33 -0.34
CA THR A 100 -35.53 22.04 -0.66
C THR A 100 -35.52 20.69 -1.38
N PRO A 101 -36.16 19.65 -0.82
CA PRO A 101 -36.24 18.37 -1.50
C PRO A 101 -36.93 18.59 -2.84
N ALA A 102 -36.49 17.90 -3.90
CA ALA A 102 -37.06 18.03 -5.24
C ALA A 102 -38.59 17.85 -5.27
N SER A 103 -39.14 17.14 -4.28
CA SER A 103 -40.58 16.95 -4.04
C SER A 103 -41.34 18.24 -3.68
N ALA A 104 -40.66 19.30 -3.25
CA ALA A 104 -41.24 20.58 -2.83
C ALA A 104 -41.05 21.69 -3.88
N ALA A 105 -40.38 21.41 -5.01
CA ALA A 105 -40.16 22.37 -6.07
C ALA A 105 -41.20 22.19 -7.20
N THR A 106 -42.08 23.17 -7.38
CA THR A 106 -43.02 23.23 -8.51
C THR A 106 -42.48 24.22 -9.54
N ILE A 107 -42.33 23.77 -10.78
CA ILE A 107 -41.88 24.59 -11.92
C ILE A 107 -43.11 24.94 -12.74
N ASP A 108 -43.47 26.22 -12.81
CA ASP A 108 -44.56 26.71 -13.65
C ASP A 108 -44.03 27.02 -15.06
N ILE A 109 -44.63 26.38 -16.07
CA ILE A 109 -44.20 26.52 -17.47
C ILE A 109 -45.33 27.23 -18.20
N THR A 110 -45.12 28.51 -18.50
CA THR A 110 -45.99 29.27 -19.40
C THR A 110 -45.46 29.12 -20.83
N ALA A 111 -46.28 28.54 -21.71
CA ALA A 111 -45.98 28.48 -23.13
C ALA A 111 -46.53 29.74 -23.82
N GLU A 112 -45.67 30.44 -24.55
CA GLU A 112 -46.06 31.56 -25.40
C GLU A 112 -46.08 31.08 -26.86
N ASP A 113 -47.23 31.20 -27.52
CA ASP A 113 -47.40 30.75 -28.90
C ASP A 113 -46.66 31.70 -29.84
N ALA A 114 -45.71 31.17 -30.61
CA ALA A 114 -44.95 31.97 -31.56
C ALA A 114 -45.88 32.35 -32.72
N GLY A 115 -46.38 33.60 -32.68
CA GLY A 115 -47.31 34.17 -33.64
C GLY A 115 -46.94 33.84 -35.09
N SER A 116 -47.79 33.04 -35.74
CA SER A 116 -47.78 32.86 -37.19
C SER A 116 -48.44 34.07 -37.83
N GLU A 117 -47.69 35.15 -38.01
CA GLU A 117 -48.09 36.26 -38.88
C GLU A 117 -47.93 35.82 -40.34
N GLY A 118 -48.99 36.04 -41.12
CA GLY A 118 -49.25 35.46 -42.45
C GLY A 118 -48.45 36.02 -43.63
#